data_AF-A0A518GAY2-F1
#
_entry.id   AF-A0A518GAY2-F1
#
_cell.length_a   1.000
_cell.length_b   1.000
_cell.length_c   1.000
_cell.angle_alpha   90.00
_cell.angle_beta   90.00
_cell.angle_gamma   90.00
#
_symmetry.space_group_name_H-M   'P 1'
#
loop_
_entity.id
_entity.type
_entity.pdbx_description
1 polymer ?
#
loop_
_entity_poly.entity_id
_entity_poly.type
_entity_poly.pdbx_seq_one_letter_code
_entity_poly.pdbx_strand_id
1 'polypeptide(L)' 'MKNSRTGIVGGGPGGLMTAYELQRIADCPVQVTLFEAGERLGGKILTPQFQQAAIPYEAGAADFYGKRPNRC' A
#
# COMPACT_ATOMS: atom_id res chain seq x y z
N MET A 1 -1.95 1.45 -30.06
CA MET A 1 -2.47 1.41 -28.67
C MET A 1 -1.62 2.34 -27.83
N LYS A 2 -2.21 3.19 -26.98
CA LYS A 2 -1.44 4.17 -26.18
C LYS A 2 -1.03 3.49 -24.87
N ASN A 3 0.27 3.26 -24.68
CA ASN A 3 0.80 2.74 -23.42
C ASN A 3 0.98 3.92 -22.47
N SER A 4 0.27 3.90 -21.33
CA SER A 4 0.39 4.95 -20.31
C SER A 4 1.52 4.61 -19.33
N ARG A 5 2.38 5.58 -19.01
CA ARG A 5 3.48 5.41 -18.04
C ARG A 5 3.24 6.36 -16.87
N THR A 6 3.15 5.82 -15.66
CA THR A 6 2.84 6.57 -14.45
C THR A 6 3.91 6.35 -13.39
N GLY A 7 4.50 7.45 -12.90
CA GLY A 7 5.35 7.44 -11.72
C GLY A 7 4.52 7.68 -10.45
N ILE A 8 4.71 6.86 -9.42
CA ILE A 8 4.07 7.02 -8.10
C ILE A 8 5.19 7.20 -7.06
N VAL A 9 5.10 8.25 -6.25
CA VAL A 9 6.06 8.54 -5.18
C VAL A 9 5.45 8.13 -3.83
N GLY A 10 6.14 7.24 -3.12
CA GLY A 10 5.74 6.64 -1.85
C GLY A 10 5.14 5.24 -2.02
N GLY A 11 5.82 4.25 -1.45
CA GLY A 11 5.41 2.84 -1.40
C GLY A 11 4.58 2.46 -0.17
N GLY A 12 3.90 3.44 0.44
CA GLY A 12 2.91 3.20 1.50
C GLY A 12 1.55 2.70 0.95
N PRO A 13 0.55 2.49 1.82
CA PRO A 13 -0.77 1.99 1.41
C PRO A 13 -1.43 2.87 0.35
N GLY A 14 -1.29 4.19 0.44
CA GLY A 14 -1.84 5.11 -0.57
C GLY A 14 -1.26 4.85 -1.96
N GLY A 15 0.07 4.87 -2.10
CA GLY A 15 0.73 4.67 -3.39
C GLY A 15 0.55 3.26 -3.95
N LEU A 16 0.61 2.24 -3.11
CA LEU A 16 0.35 0.85 -3.51
C LEU A 16 -1.11 0.65 -3.96
N MET A 17 -2.08 1.24 -3.25
CA MET A 17 -3.48 1.18 -3.65
C MET A 17 -3.73 1.96 -4.94
N THR A 18 -3.09 3.11 -5.13
CA THR A 18 -3.14 3.84 -6.40
C THR A 18 -2.58 3.01 -7.56
N ALA A 19 -1.43 2.35 -7.37
CA ALA A 19 -0.86 1.47 -8.40
C ALA A 19 -1.80 0.33 -8.77
N TYR A 20 -2.38 -0.33 -7.76
CA TYR A 20 -3.34 -1.42 -7.93
C TYR A 20 -4.60 -0.95 -8.67
N GLU A 21 -5.22 0.13 -8.21
CA GLU A 21 -6.45 0.66 -8.81
C GLU A 21 -6.22 1.14 -10.25
N LEU A 22 -5.12 1.83 -10.52
CA LEU A 22 -4.78 2.26 -11.89
C LEU A 22 -4.66 1.07 -12.85
N GLN A 23 -4.07 -0.04 -12.42
CA GLN A 23 -3.99 -1.25 -13.24
C GLN A 23 -5.35 -1.93 -13.40
N ARG A 24 -6.23 -1.83 -12.39
CA ARG A 24 -7.54 -2.46 -12.38
C ARG A 24 -8.59 -1.73 -13.20
N ILE A 25 -8.59 -0.40 -13.18
CA ILE A 25 -9.65 0.43 -13.77
C ILE A 25 -9.29 1.00 -15.16
N ALA A 26 -8.03 0.92 -15.58
CA ALA A 26 -7.61 1.48 -16.86
C ALA A 26 -8.03 0.58 -18.03
N ASP A 27 -8.62 1.20 -19.05
CA ASP A 27 -8.99 0.53 -20.31
C ASP A 27 -7.81 0.35 -21.28
N CYS A 28 -6.58 0.59 -20.82
CA CYS A 28 -5.36 0.45 -21.61
C CYS A 28 -4.20 -0.05 -20.75
N PRO A 29 -3.15 -0.64 -21.35
CA PRO A 29 -1.96 -1.04 -20.60
C PRO A 29 -1.31 0.15 -19.88
N VAL A 30 -1.20 0.03 -18.55
CA VAL A 30 -0.51 1.01 -17.69
C VAL A 30 0.79 0.40 -17.18
N GLN A 31 1.90 1.08 -17.44
CA GLN A 31 3.19 0.80 -16.83
C GLN A 31 3.39 1.72 -15.63
N VAL A 32 3.44 1.14 -14.43
CA VAL A 32 3.66 1.88 -13.19
C VAL A 32 5.13 1.76 -12.75
N THR A 33 5.74 2.86 -12.36
CA THR A 33 7.03 2.89 -11.65
C THR A 33 6.81 3.51 -10.29
N LEU A 34 7.14 2.76 -9.24
CA LEU A 34 7.00 3.20 -7.85
C LEU A 34 8.37 3.64 -7.32
N PHE A 35 8.42 4.83 -6.73
CA PHE A 35 9.62 5.39 -6.09
C PHE A 35 9.37 5.44 -4.58
N GLU A 36 10.16 4.71 -3.80
CA GLU A 36 10.14 4.72 -2.35
C GLU A 36 11.49 5.25 -1.83
N ALA A 37 11.45 6.07 -0.78
CA ALA A 37 12.64 6.68 -0.21
C ALA A 37 13.37 5.71 0.73
N GLY A 38 12.63 4.83 1.42
CA GLY A 38 13.16 3.82 2.31
C GLY A 38 13.53 2.51 1.62
N GLU A 39 14.15 1.61 2.39
CA GLU A 39 14.55 0.27 1.92
C GLU A 39 13.39 -0.73 1.87
N ARG A 40 12.20 -0.36 2.37
CA ARG A 40 11.05 -1.25 2.51
C ARG A 40 9.75 -0.56 2.10
N LEU A 41 8.90 -1.30 1.41
CA LEU A 41 7.51 -0.91 1.12
C LEU A 41 6.62 -0.97 2.38
N GLY A 42 5.42 -0.41 2.27
CA GLY A 42 4.39 -0.42 3.31
C GLY A 42 4.26 0.90 4.06
N GLY A 43 5.27 1.78 3.99
CA GLY A 43 5.25 3.08 4.67
C GLY A 43 4.97 2.91 6.16
N LYS A 44 3.84 3.45 6.63
CA LYS A 44 3.39 3.35 8.04
C LYS A 44 2.80 1.98 8.42
N ILE A 45 2.65 1.04 7.49
CA ILE A 45 2.30 -0.36 7.79
C ILE A 45 3.61 -1.11 8.03
N LEU A 46 3.84 -1.57 9.26
CA LEU A 46 5.11 -2.13 9.70
C LEU A 46 4.86 -3.19 10.79
N THR A 47 5.02 -4.46 10.41
CA THR A 47 4.87 -5.63 11.28
C THR A 47 6.21 -6.33 11.50
N PRO A 48 7.09 -5.83 12.38
CA PRO A 48 8.32 -6.51 12.77
C PRO A 48 8.04 -7.72 13.68
N GLN A 49 9.09 -8.47 13.96
CA GLN A 49 9.11 -9.56 14.92
C GLN A 49 10.16 -9.27 15.98
N PHE A 50 9.93 -9.70 17.23
CA PHE A 50 10.97 -9.62 18.27
C PHE A 50 12.19 -10.46 17.88
N GLN A 51 13.39 -9.99 18.25
CA GLN A 51 14.62 -10.72 17.93
C GLN A 51 14.76 -12.02 18.73
N GLN A 52 14.28 -12.03 19.97
CA GLN A 52 14.43 -13.14 20.91
C GLN A 52 13.26 -14.14 20.88
N ALA A 53 12.16 -13.81 20.19
CA ALA A 53 10.98 -14.65 20.11
C ALA A 53 10.25 -14.47 18.77
N ALA A 54 9.70 -15.54 18.20
CA ALA A 54 8.98 -15.49 16.93
C ALA A 54 7.55 -14.94 17.04
N ILE A 55 7.43 -13.76 17.64
CA ILE A 55 6.18 -13.09 17.92
C ILE A 55 6.14 -11.77 17.12
N PRO A 56 5.20 -11.61 16.19
CA PRO A 56 5.04 -10.35 15.46
C PRO A 56 4.42 -9.28 16.36
N TYR A 57 4.73 -8.01 16.08
CA TYR A 57 4.04 -6.88 16.67
C TYR A 57 3.85 -5.78 15.61
N GLU A 58 2.85 -4.94 15.78
CA GLU A 58 2.63 -3.80 14.90
C GLU A 58 3.36 -2.56 15.44
N ALA A 59 4.36 -2.08 14.70
CA ALA A 59 5.03 -0.80 14.94
C ALA A 59 4.43 0.34 14.10
N GLY A 60 3.34 0.03 13.37
CA GLY A 60 2.65 0.92 12.45
C GLY A 60 1.16 1.06 12.79
N ALA A 61 0.33 1.10 11.75
CA ALA A 61 -1.12 0.97 11.92
C ALA A 61 -1.47 -0.44 12.41
N ALA A 62 -2.12 -0.54 13.58
CA ALA A 62 -2.41 -1.83 14.22
C ALA A 62 -3.88 -2.26 14.15
N ASP A 63 -4.81 -1.30 14.05
CA ASP A 63 -6.25 -1.56 14.11
C ASP A 63 -6.97 -1.00 12.89
N PHE A 64 -7.95 -1.74 12.40
CA PHE A 64 -8.96 -1.25 11.47
C PHE A 64 -10.28 -1.02 12.21
N TYR A 65 -10.68 0.23 12.35
CA TYR A 65 -11.98 0.57 12.92
C TYR A 65 -13.04 0.61 11.82
N GLY A 66 -14.00 -0.30 11.90
CA GLY A 66 -15.19 -0.25 11.06
C GLY A 66 -16.28 0.60 11.71
N LYS A 67 -16.82 1.57 10.98
CA LYS A 67 -18.20 2.01 11.23
C LYS A 67 -19.10 1.06 10.45
N ARG A 68 -20.07 0.40 11.11
CA ARG A 68 -21.13 -0.29 10.38
C ARG A 68 -21.89 0.76 9.57
N PRO A 69 -21.96 0.67 8.24
CA PRO A 69 -22.90 1.48 7.50
C PRO A 69 -24.32 1.01 7.87
N ASN A 70 -25.19 1.94 8.25
CA ASN A 70 -26.66 1.79 8.34
C ASN A 70 -27.26 1.16 9.63
N ARG A 71 -26.83 1.54 10.83
CA ARG A 71 -27.69 1.47 12.04
C ARG A 71 -27.70 2.81 12.76
N CYS A 72 -28.78 3.58 12.56
CA CYS A 72 -29.32 4.52 13.54
C CYS A 72 -30.30 3.74 14.43
#